data_AF-A0A966PYB5-F1
#
_entry.id   AF-A0A966PYB5-F1
#
_cell.length_a   1.000
_cell.length_b   1.000
_cell.length_c   1.000
_cell.angle_alpha   90.00
_cell.angle_beta   90.00
_cell.angle_gamma   90.00
#
_symmetry.space_group_name_H-M   'P 1'
#
loop_
_entity.id
_entity.type
_entity.pdbx_description
1 polymer ?
#
loop_
_entity_poly.entity_id
_entity_poly.type
_entity_poly.pdbx_seq_one_letter_code
_entity_poly.pdbx_strand_id
1 'polypeptide(L)'
;MNDEEALAQIQYYIEIGAIRIAGYNEDGEAIFELNEETTKELAPELWESHMEYIDETLLDLYKDGLVEVEYDENLDVTMHFTKEGYEIAKEKGAIPVDPDEFF
;
A
#
# COMPACT_ATOMS: atom_id res chain seq x y z
N MET A 1 -12.02 -16.67 -8.33
CA MET A 1 -10.71 -16.62 -9.00
C MET A 1 -9.96 -17.87 -8.58
N ASN A 2 -9.42 -18.63 -9.51
CA ASN A 2 -8.47 -19.69 -9.18
C ASN A 2 -7.03 -19.12 -9.17
N ASP A 3 -6.07 -19.86 -8.62
CA ASP A 3 -4.69 -19.37 -8.46
C ASP A 3 -4.01 -19.04 -9.79
N GLU A 4 -4.36 -19.74 -10.88
CA GLU A 4 -3.79 -19.51 -12.22
C GLU A 4 -4.29 -18.20 -12.84
N GLU A 5 -5.58 -17.89 -12.68
CA GLU A 5 -6.17 -16.61 -13.08
C GLU A 5 -5.55 -15.43 -12.31
N ALA A 6 -5.32 -15.61 -11.01
CA ALA A 6 -4.69 -14.60 -10.16
C ALA A 6 -3.26 -14.28 -10.62
N LEU A 7 -2.47 -15.32 -10.89
CA LEU A 7 -1.10 -15.17 -11.39
C LEU A 7 -1.06 -14.49 -12.77
N ALA A 8 -1.98 -14.85 -13.67
CA ALA A 8 -2.07 -14.22 -14.98
C ALA A 8 -2.42 -12.72 -14.86
N GLN A 9 -3.31 -12.36 -13.93
CA GLN A 9 -3.67 -10.96 -13.70
C GLN A 9 -2.51 -10.14 -13.11
N ILE A 10 -1.76 -10.70 -12.16
CA ILE A 10 -0.56 -10.05 -11.61
C ILE A 10 0.50 -9.84 -12.71
N GLN A 11 0.75 -10.87 -13.53
CA GLN A 11 1.70 -10.78 -14.63
C GLN A 11 1.30 -9.69 -15.63
N TYR A 12 0.02 -9.57 -15.95
CA TYR A 12 -0.49 -8.49 -16.80
C TYR A 12 -0.19 -7.10 -16.22
N TYR A 13 -0.45 -6.88 -14.92
CA TYR A 13 -0.19 -5.59 -14.29
C TYR A 13 1.30 -5.23 -14.21
N ILE A 14 2.18 -6.23 -14.10
CA ILE A 14 3.64 -6.02 -14.22
C ILE A 14 4.01 -5.62 -15.66
N GLU A 15 3.47 -6.31 -16.67
CA GLU A 15 3.80 -6.07 -18.08
C GLU A 15 3.41 -4.66 -18.57
N ILE A 16 2.28 -4.15 -18.10
CA ILE A 16 1.85 -2.78 -18.43
C ILE A 16 2.52 -1.71 -17.57
N GLY A 17 3.32 -2.10 -16.57
CA GLY A 17 4.04 -1.21 -15.68
C GLY A 17 3.21 -0.59 -14.54
N ALA A 18 2.01 -1.12 -14.28
CA ALA A 18 1.18 -0.74 -13.14
C ALA A 18 1.78 -1.25 -11.82
N ILE A 19 2.44 -2.40 -11.85
CA ILE A 19 3.23 -2.95 -10.73
C ILE A 19 4.71 -2.91 -11.10
N ARG A 20 5.57 -2.48 -10.17
CA ARG A 20 7.03 -2.51 -10.32
C ARG A 20 7.72 -3.06 -9.08
N ILE A 21 8.99 -3.46 -9.23
CA ILE A 21 9.82 -3.90 -8.12
C ILE A 21 10.35 -2.65 -7.41
N ALA A 22 10.03 -2.51 -6.12
CA ALA A 22 10.54 -1.45 -5.25
C ALA A 22 11.91 -1.82 -4.65
N GLY A 23 12.14 -3.11 -4.41
CA GLY A 23 13.38 -3.60 -3.80
C GLY A 23 13.33 -5.10 -3.48
N TYR A 24 14.22 -5.53 -2.60
CA TYR A 24 14.25 -6.88 -2.05
C TYR A 24 14.33 -6.80 -0.53
N ASN A 25 13.63 -7.69 0.18
CA ASN A 25 13.74 -7.79 1.64
C ASN A 25 15.03 -8.53 2.07
N GLU A 26 15.24 -8.66 3.38
CA GLU A 26 16.41 -9.35 3.97
C GLU A 26 16.55 -10.83 3.52
N ASP A 27 15.42 -11.47 3.19
CA ASP A 27 15.37 -12.86 2.71
C ASP A 27 15.63 -12.97 1.18
N GLY A 28 15.78 -11.85 0.49
CA GLY A 28 15.99 -11.78 -0.95
C GLY A 28 14.70 -11.92 -1.78
N GLU A 29 13.53 -11.75 -1.16
CA GLU A 29 12.24 -11.75 -1.84
C GLU A 29 11.93 -10.36 -2.42
N ALA A 30 11.39 -10.32 -3.63
CA ALA A 30 11.06 -9.07 -4.31
C ALA A 30 9.86 -8.38 -3.63
N ILE A 31 10.01 -7.09 -3.36
CA ILE A 31 8.93 -6.22 -2.90
C ILE A 31 8.39 -5.47 -4.11
N PHE A 32 7.06 -5.47 -4.24
CA PHE A 32 6.35 -4.83 -5.32
C PHE A 32 5.64 -3.58 -4.84
N GLU A 33 5.55 -2.58 -5.71
CA GLU A 33 4.77 -1.37 -5.48
C GLU A 33 3.96 -0.98 -6.71
N LEU A 34 2.87 -0.25 -6.50
CA LEU A 34 2.11 0.35 -7.58
C LEU A 34 2.83 1.57 -8.11
N ASN A 35 2.87 1.70 -9.44
CA ASN A 35 3.26 2.93 -10.10
C ASN A 35 2.05 3.84 -10.20
N GLU A 36 1.86 4.73 -9.22
CA GLU A 36 0.65 5.58 -9.09
C GLU A 36 0.18 6.21 -10.41
N GLU A 37 1.09 6.85 -11.16
CA GLU A 37 0.74 7.51 -12.43
C GLU A 37 0.26 6.49 -13.47
N THR A 38 1.01 5.41 -13.67
CA THR A 38 0.68 4.39 -14.67
C THR A 38 -0.53 3.54 -14.27
N THR A 39 -0.71 3.22 -12.99
CA THR A 39 -1.85 2.44 -12.51
C THR A 39 -3.14 3.22 -12.67
N LYS A 40 -3.16 4.52 -12.32
CA LYS A 40 -4.35 5.37 -12.53
C LYS A 40 -4.78 5.44 -14.00
N GLU A 41 -3.83 5.38 -14.93
CA GLU A 41 -4.10 5.46 -16.37
C GLU A 41 -4.45 4.11 -17.00
N LEU A 42 -3.66 3.07 -16.73
CA LEU A 42 -3.72 1.78 -17.44
C LEU A 42 -4.45 0.67 -16.68
N ALA A 43 -4.63 0.81 -15.37
CA ALA A 43 -5.33 -0.14 -14.50
C ALA A 43 -6.12 0.59 -13.39
N PRO A 44 -7.06 1.49 -13.74
CA PRO A 44 -7.79 2.29 -12.77
C PRO A 44 -8.54 1.43 -11.75
N GLU A 45 -8.99 0.23 -12.14
CA GLU A 45 -9.64 -0.72 -11.23
C GLU A 45 -8.70 -1.26 -10.15
N LEU A 46 -7.42 -1.45 -10.49
CA LEU A 46 -6.40 -1.85 -9.52
C LEU A 46 -6.10 -0.70 -8.57
N TRP A 47 -6.03 0.53 -9.09
CA TRP A 47 -5.83 1.72 -8.27
C TRP A 47 -6.99 1.94 -7.28
N GLU A 48 -8.23 1.88 -7.76
CA GLU A 48 -9.43 2.01 -6.91
C GLU A 48 -9.45 0.94 -5.83
N SER A 49 -9.23 -0.33 -6.18
CA SER A 49 -9.18 -1.41 -5.20
C SER A 49 -8.06 -1.23 -4.17
N HIS A 50 -6.91 -0.69 -4.56
CA HIS A 50 -5.82 -0.41 -3.64
C HIS A 50 -6.16 0.73 -2.67
N MET A 51 -6.77 1.81 -3.17
CA MET A 51 -7.21 2.93 -2.34
C MET A 51 -8.30 2.51 -1.35
N GLU A 52 -9.26 1.69 -1.77
CA GLU A 52 -10.29 1.13 -0.88
C GLU A 52 -9.65 0.29 0.24
N TYR A 53 -8.66 -0.53 -0.11
CA TYR A 53 -7.93 -1.33 0.87
C TYR A 53 -7.14 -0.47 1.88
N ILE A 54 -6.50 0.61 1.41
CA ILE A 54 -5.82 1.58 2.29
C ILE A 54 -6.83 2.22 3.24
N ASP A 55 -7.94 2.73 2.71
CA ASP A 55 -8.98 3.41 3.48
C ASP A 55 -9.55 2.48 4.57
N GLU A 56 -9.88 1.24 4.22
CA GLU A 56 -10.35 0.24 5.19
C GLU A 56 -9.31 -0.04 6.26
N THR A 57 -8.04 -0.20 5.86
CA THR A 57 -6.95 -0.47 6.80
C THR A 57 -6.75 0.67 7.78
N LEU A 58 -6.69 1.92 7.31
CA LEU A 58 -6.52 3.10 8.16
C LEU A 58 -7.73 3.30 9.09
N LEU A 59 -8.93 3.05 8.57
CA LEU A 59 -10.16 3.15 9.37
C LEU A 59 -10.20 2.10 10.49
N ASP A 60 -9.74 0.88 10.23
CA ASP A 60 -9.68 -0.17 11.24
C ASP A 60 -8.62 0.12 12.31
N LEU A 61 -7.43 0.59 11.92
CA LEU A 61 -6.42 1.08 12.86
C LEU A 61 -6.97 2.21 13.74
N TYR A 62 -7.77 3.11 13.17
CA TYR A 62 -8.38 4.20 13.91
C TYR A 62 -9.39 3.70 14.95
N LYS A 63 -10.28 2.78 14.54
CA LYS A 63 -11.27 2.16 15.44
C LYS A 63 -10.61 1.42 16.59
N ASP A 64 -9.46 0.80 16.33
CA ASP A 64 -8.69 0.04 17.31
C ASP A 64 -7.83 0.94 18.21
N GLY A 65 -7.81 2.26 17.98
CA GLY A 65 -7.01 3.21 18.76
C GLY A 65 -5.52 3.14 18.46
N LEU A 66 -5.14 2.57 17.31
CA LEU A 66 -3.76 2.39 16.86
C LEU A 66 -3.26 3.56 16.01
N VAL A 67 -4.16 4.39 15.50
CA VAL A 67 -3.87 5.69 14.87
C VAL A 67 -4.83 6.77 15.37
N GLU A 68 -4.31 7.96 15.62
CA GLU A 68 -5.08 9.18 15.88
C GLU A 68 -4.97 10.13 14.69
N VAL A 69 -6.05 10.84 14.37
CA VAL A 69 -6.13 11.77 13.24
C VAL A 69 -6.36 13.18 13.77
N GLU A 70 -5.39 14.06 13.55
CA GLU A 70 -5.47 15.48 13.89
C GLU A 70 -5.57 16.31 12.60
N TYR A 71 -6.41 17.35 12.63
CA TYR A 71 -6.51 18.33 11.54
C TYR A 71 -5.98 19.67 12.05
N ASP A 72 -5.11 20.30 11.26
CA ASP A 72 -4.63 21.64 11.56
C ASP A 72 -5.68 22.71 11.18
N GLU A 73 -5.31 23.99 11.33
CA GLU A 73 -6.19 25.12 10.99
C GLU A 73 -6.54 25.23 9.50
N ASN A 74 -5.78 24.56 8.62
CA ASN A 74 -5.99 24.51 7.17
C ASN A 74 -6.73 23.24 6.72
N LEU A 75 -7.10 22.35 7.65
CA LEU A 75 -7.63 21.01 7.40
C LEU A 75 -6.59 20.06 6.79
N ASP A 76 -5.30 20.34 6.96
CA ASP A 76 -4.25 19.40 6.65
C ASP A 76 -4.23 18.31 7.73
N VAL A 77 -4.20 17.05 7.29
CA VAL A 77 -4.29 15.89 8.17
C VAL A 77 -2.91 15.46 8.65
N THR A 78 -2.78 15.23 9.95
CA THR A 78 -1.63 14.54 10.55
C THR A 78 -2.11 13.26 11.22
N MET A 79 -1.50 12.14 10.84
CA MET A 79 -1.78 10.82 11.43
C MET A 79 -0.71 10.47 12.46
N HIS A 80 -1.15 10.15 13.67
CA HIS A 80 -0.29 9.76 14.78
C HIS A 80 -0.48 8.28 15.07
N PHE A 81 0.41 7.45 14.53
CA PHE A 81 0.40 6.02 14.78
C PHE A 81 1.04 5.71 16.13
N THR A 82 0.46 4.76 16.85
CA THR A 82 1.20 4.02 17.88
C THR A 82 2.31 3.20 17.20
N LYS A 83 3.31 2.75 17.96
CA LYS A 83 4.35 1.87 17.39
C LYS A 83 3.73 0.62 16.73
N GLU A 84 2.78 -0.01 17.42
CA GLU A 84 2.07 -1.19 16.91
C GLU A 84 1.26 -0.86 15.64
N GLY A 85 0.52 0.26 15.64
CA GLY A 85 -0.25 0.69 14.48
C GLY A 85 0.61 0.98 13.25
N TYR A 86 1.81 1.55 13.46
CA TYR A 86 2.76 1.81 12.39
C TYR A 86 3.26 0.51 11.75
N GLU A 87 3.67 -0.48 12.56
CA GLU A 87 4.13 -1.77 12.02
C GLU A 87 3.01 -2.48 11.25
N ILE A 88 1.77 -2.48 11.77
CA ILE A 88 0.63 -3.08 11.08
C ILE A 88 0.34 -2.36 9.76
N ALA A 89 0.35 -1.03 9.76
CA ALA A 89 0.14 -0.25 8.54
C ALA A 89 1.23 -0.54 7.49
N LYS A 90 2.48 -0.70 7.93
CA LYS A 90 3.63 -1.03 7.09
C LYS A 90 3.51 -2.44 6.50
N GLU A 91 3.24 -3.45 7.33
CA GLU A 91 3.03 -4.84 6.88
C GLU A 91 1.88 -4.98 5.88
N LYS A 92 0.82 -4.17 6.06
CA LYS A 92 -0.31 -4.13 5.14
C LYS A 92 -0.04 -3.30 3.87
N GLY A 93 1.06 -2.56 3.79
CA GLY A 93 1.33 -1.64 2.68
C GLY A 93 0.36 -0.45 2.63
N ALA A 94 -0.23 -0.08 3.77
CA ALA A 94 -1.14 1.07 3.89
C ALA A 94 -0.41 2.40 4.06
N ILE A 95 0.90 2.34 4.36
CA ILE A 95 1.80 3.49 4.37
C ILE A 95 3.03 3.17 3.50
N PRO A 96 3.68 4.20 2.92
CA PRO A 96 4.90 3.99 2.16
C PRO A 96 5.96 3.30 3.02
N VAL A 97 6.65 2.33 2.42
CA VAL A 97 7.86 1.77 3.01
C VAL A 97 9.05 2.47 2.39
N ASP A 98 9.97 2.95 3.23
CA ASP A 98 11.24 3.47 2.73
C ASP A 98 12.06 2.29 2.18
N PRO A 99 12.46 2.31 0.89
CA PRO A 99 13.31 1.26 0.33
C PRO A 99 14.62 1.08 1.10
N ASP A 100 15.11 2.13 1.77
CA ASP A 100 16.33 2.09 2.57
C ASP A 100 16.15 1.30 3.88
N GLU A 101 14.93 1.01 4.30
CA GLU A 101 14.64 0.18 5.49
C GLU A 101 14.76 -1.33 5.24
N PHE A 102 15.03 -1.75 4.00
CA PHE A 102 15.22 -3.17 3.65
C PHE A 102 16.69 -3.61 3.58
N PHE A 103 17.66 -2.72 3.86
CA PHE A 103 19.11 -2.94 3.67
C PHE A 103 19.95 -2.82 4.95
#